data_AF-A0A7D9I5D9-F1
#
_entry.id   AF-A0A7D9I5D9-F1
#
_cell.length_a   1.000
_cell.length_b   1.000
_cell.length_c   1.000
_cell.angle_alpha   90.00
_cell.angle_beta   90.00
_cell.angle_gamma   90.00
#
_symmetry.space_group_name_H-M   'P 1'
#
loop_
_entity.id
_entity.type
_entity.pdbx_description
1 polymer ?
#
loop_
_entity_poly.entity_id
_entity_poly.type
_entity_poly.pdbx_seq_one_letter_code
_entity_poly.pdbx_strand_id
1 'polypeptide(L)'
;MAIGLHELQAKRNEKFYDGIHRDWATKFSRFYSYMQSKPTGLPSYMSRKEISLWLGIGWALKPGPGNTRFTENIQSYLTAKYNMGERIGRKADPERVASEMRSAKNEKSERRFKREEWLSKTQIAGFFFTTFCHAKKILKSEFFQ
;
A
#
# COMPACT_ATOMS: atom_id res chain seq x y z
N MET A 1 -50.69 36.58 -11.33
CA MET A 1 -50.09 35.69 -10.30
C MET A 1 -50.11 34.27 -10.85
N ALA A 2 -49.00 33.80 -11.41
CA ALA A 2 -48.89 32.45 -11.97
C ALA A 2 -48.17 31.57 -10.95
N ILE A 3 -48.95 30.81 -10.15
CA ILE A 3 -48.42 29.82 -9.22
C ILE A 3 -48.20 28.53 -10.03
N GLY A 4 -47.00 27.96 -9.89
CA GLY A 4 -46.40 27.03 -10.83
C GLY A 4 -47.15 25.73 -11.05
N LEU A 5 -47.57 25.51 -12.30
CA LEU A 5 -48.01 24.22 -12.84
C LEU A 5 -46.85 23.23 -13.08
N HIS A 6 -45.73 23.36 -12.35
CA HIS A 6 -44.59 22.43 -12.46
C HIS A 6 -44.65 21.33 -11.39
N GLU A 7 -45.39 21.54 -10.30
CA GLU A 7 -45.41 20.60 -9.15
C GLU A 7 -46.34 19.40 -9.38
N LEU A 8 -47.38 19.55 -10.20
CA LEU A 8 -48.38 18.49 -10.43
C LEU A 8 -47.98 17.49 -11.53
N GLN A 9 -47.10 17.89 -12.46
CA GLN A 9 -46.61 16.99 -13.52
C GLN A 9 -45.42 16.13 -13.07
N ALA A 10 -44.64 16.60 -12.09
CA ALA A 10 -43.53 15.83 -11.52
C ALA A 10 -44.00 14.54 -10.83
N LYS A 11 -45.19 14.55 -10.20
CA LYS A 11 -45.80 13.35 -9.60
C LYS A 11 -46.29 12.32 -10.62
N ARG A 12 -46.58 12.72 -11.86
CA ARG A 12 -47.19 11.84 -12.87
C ARG A 12 -46.17 11.00 -13.63
N ASN A 13 -44.92 11.44 -13.70
CA ASN A 13 -43.85 10.81 -14.47
C ASN A 13 -42.68 10.37 -13.58
N GLU A 14 -42.95 9.92 -12.36
CA GLU A 14 -41.95 9.26 -11.53
C GLU A 14 -41.60 7.93 -12.20
N LYS A 15 -40.38 7.80 -12.72
CA LYS A 15 -39.93 6.53 -13.27
C LYS A 15 -39.89 5.53 -12.12
N PHE A 16 -40.30 4.29 -12.35
CA PHE A 16 -40.27 3.21 -11.35
C PHE A 16 -38.95 3.18 -10.52
N TYR A 17 -37.84 3.50 -11.18
CA TYR A 17 -36.51 3.60 -10.61
C TYR A 17 -36.35 4.70 -9.54
N ASP A 18 -37.01 5.85 -9.71
CA ASP A 18 -36.99 6.99 -8.78
C ASP A 18 -37.73 6.64 -7.47
N GLY A 19 -38.75 5.77 -7.57
CA GLY A 19 -39.42 5.18 -6.40
C GLY A 19 -38.46 4.31 -5.59
N ILE A 20 -37.74 3.39 -6.25
CA ILE A 20 -36.75 2.53 -5.59
C ILE A 20 -35.65 3.34 -4.94
N HIS A 21 -35.11 4.37 -5.62
CA HIS A 21 -34.07 5.23 -5.07
C HIS A 21 -34.54 6.04 -3.85
N ARG A 22 -35.77 6.55 -3.86
CA ARG A 22 -36.35 7.22 -2.69
C ARG A 22 -36.60 6.26 -1.54
N ASP A 23 -37.14 5.07 -1.81
CA ASP A 23 -37.37 4.05 -0.79
C ASP A 23 -36.04 3.59 -0.16
N TRP A 24 -35.01 3.42 -0.97
CA TRP A 24 -33.65 3.14 -0.51
C TRP A 24 -33.10 4.26 0.36
N ALA A 25 -33.17 5.51 -0.11
CA ALA A 25 -32.71 6.67 0.66
C ALA A 25 -33.44 6.80 2.00
N THR A 26 -34.74 6.51 2.03
CA THR A 26 -35.56 6.59 3.24
C THR A 26 -35.23 5.47 4.22
N LYS A 27 -35.11 4.22 3.73
CA LYS A 27 -34.70 3.06 4.55
C LYS A 27 -33.30 3.25 5.15
N PHE A 28 -32.35 3.74 4.35
CA PHE A 28 -31.00 4.01 4.83
C PHE A 28 -30.90 5.26 5.72
N SER A 29 -31.71 6.30 5.50
CA SER A 29 -31.70 7.49 6.38
C SER A 29 -32.11 7.14 7.81
N ARG A 30 -33.10 6.26 7.99
CA ARG A 30 -33.46 5.73 9.32
C ARG A 30 -32.30 4.96 9.97
N PHE A 31 -31.60 4.15 9.19
CA PHE A 31 -30.44 3.39 9.67
C PHE A 31 -29.26 4.30 10.03
N TYR A 32 -28.93 5.30 9.21
CA TYR A 32 -27.88 6.28 9.48
C TYR A 32 -28.21 7.21 10.65
N SER A 33 -29.48 7.59 10.83
CA SER A 33 -29.93 8.36 11.99
C SER A 33 -29.78 7.56 13.29
N TYR A 34 -30.13 6.26 13.26
CA TYR A 34 -29.95 5.35 14.40
C TYR A 34 -28.48 5.08 14.74
N MET A 35 -27.60 4.98 13.72
CA MET A 35 -26.16 4.84 13.91
C MET A 35 -25.51 6.12 14.45
N GLN A 36 -26.06 7.30 14.15
CA GLN A 36 -25.61 8.58 14.72
C GLN A 36 -26.20 8.87 16.12
N SER A 37 -27.39 8.35 16.45
CA SER A 37 -28.05 8.57 17.74
C SER A 37 -27.59 7.62 18.85
N LYS A 38 -26.97 6.48 18.49
CA LYS A 38 -26.18 5.74 19.47
C LYS A 38 -24.94 6.58 19.78
N PRO A 39 -24.63 6.85 21.06
CA PRO A 39 -23.27 7.22 21.39
C PRO A 39 -22.45 5.98 21.06
N THR A 40 -21.89 5.94 19.85
CA THR A 40 -20.68 5.17 19.60
C THR A 40 -19.59 5.92 20.35
N GLY A 41 -19.68 5.85 21.67
CA GLY A 41 -18.72 6.41 22.59
C GLY A 41 -17.45 5.67 22.29
N LEU A 42 -16.60 6.30 21.49
CA LEU A 42 -15.19 6.37 21.82
C LEU A 42 -15.11 6.39 23.34
N PRO A 43 -14.51 5.37 23.98
CA PRO A 43 -14.39 5.36 25.41
C PRO A 43 -13.79 6.71 25.80
N SER A 44 -14.50 7.47 26.64
CA SER A 44 -14.12 8.83 27.03
C SER A 44 -12.69 8.91 27.62
N TYR A 45 -12.09 7.76 27.94
CA TYR A 45 -10.70 7.64 28.37
C TYR A 45 -9.67 7.77 27.23
N MET A 46 -10.07 7.65 25.96
CA MET A 46 -9.11 7.61 24.85
C MET A 46 -8.71 9.01 24.39
N SER A 47 -7.40 9.25 24.38
CA SER A 47 -6.83 10.52 23.96
C SER A 47 -7.08 10.78 22.46
N ARG A 48 -7.23 12.04 22.05
CA ARG A 48 -7.38 12.47 20.64
C ARG A 48 -6.38 11.80 19.67
N LYS A 49 -5.18 11.45 20.15
CA LYS A 49 -4.18 10.71 19.38
C LYS A 49 -4.57 9.25 19.11
N GLU A 50 -5.22 8.58 20.06
CA GLU A 50 -5.69 7.20 19.95
C GLU A 50 -6.92 7.09 19.03
N ILE A 51 -7.80 8.10 19.09
CA ILE A 51 -8.95 8.24 18.19
C ILE A 51 -8.50 8.41 16.73
N SER A 52 -7.47 9.22 16.52
CA SER A 52 -6.82 9.45 15.22
C SER A 52 -6.22 8.15 14.65
N LEU A 53 -5.60 7.31 15.49
CA LEU A 53 -5.06 6.01 15.08
C LEU A 53 -6.18 5.02 14.72
N TRP A 54 -7.29 5.01 15.46
CA TRP A 54 -8.46 4.17 15.19
C TRP A 54 -9.18 4.56 13.90
N LEU A 55 -9.32 5.88 13.63
CA LEU A 55 -9.99 6.40 12.44
C LEU A 55 -9.09 6.47 11.20
N GLY A 56 -7.76 6.58 11.39
CA GLY A 56 -6.77 6.67 10.31
C GLY A 56 -6.60 5.35 9.54
N ILE A 57 -6.86 4.22 10.18
CA ILE A 57 -7.09 2.95 9.49
C ILE A 57 -8.60 2.87 9.27
N GLY A 58 -9.05 3.13 8.04
CA GLY A 58 -10.44 2.89 7.68
C GLY A 58 -10.84 1.47 8.15
N TRP A 59 -12.03 1.32 8.71
CA TRP A 59 -12.58 0.08 9.30
C TRP A 59 -12.47 -1.20 8.46
N ALA A 60 -12.15 -1.11 7.17
CA ALA A 60 -11.93 -2.22 6.25
C ALA A 60 -10.47 -2.40 5.80
N LEU A 61 -9.56 -1.47 6.12
CA LEU A 61 -8.16 -1.54 5.71
C LEU A 61 -7.36 -2.31 6.76
N LYS A 62 -6.65 -3.35 6.33
CA LYS A 62 -5.64 -3.98 7.17
C LYS A 62 -4.40 -3.08 7.18
N PRO A 63 -3.77 -2.84 8.34
CA PRO A 63 -2.48 -2.16 8.36
C PRO A 63 -1.53 -2.92 7.44
N GLY A 64 -0.97 -2.24 6.44
CA GLY A 64 -0.01 -2.83 5.53
C GLY A 64 1.22 -3.32 6.30
N PRO A 65 1.90 -4.38 5.83
CA PRO A 65 3.19 -4.77 6.41
C PRO A 65 4.11 -3.55 6.38
N GLY A 66 4.76 -3.26 7.51
CA GLY A 66 5.63 -2.09 7.66
C GLY A 66 6.63 -2.03 6.52
N ASN A 67 6.66 -0.89 5.81
CA ASN A 67 7.61 -0.65 4.73
C ASN A 67 8.98 -0.33 5.32
N THR A 68 9.69 -1.35 5.79
CA THR A 68 11.06 -1.21 6.28
C THR A 68 11.98 -1.05 5.09
N ARG A 69 12.58 0.14 4.95
CA ARG A 69 13.59 0.40 3.93
C ARG A 69 14.82 -0.49 4.17
N PHE A 70 15.45 -0.95 3.09
CA PHE A 70 16.71 -1.68 3.20
C PHE A 70 17.79 -0.78 3.77
N THR A 71 18.57 -1.30 4.71
CA THR A 71 19.74 -0.61 5.27
C THR A 71 20.82 -0.46 4.18
N GLU A 72 21.66 0.56 4.32
CA GLU A 72 22.73 0.84 3.35
C GLU A 72 23.70 -0.34 3.18
N ASN A 73 23.97 -1.08 4.26
CA ASN A 73 24.80 -2.29 4.23
C ASN A 73 24.21 -3.39 3.33
N ILE A 74 22.88 -3.59 3.38
CA ILE A 74 22.19 -4.56 2.51
C ILE A 74 22.24 -4.07 1.06
N GLN A 75 21.96 -2.79 0.84
CA GLN A 75 21.95 -2.20 -0.51
C GLN A 75 23.32 -2.29 -1.18
N SER A 76 24.40 -1.95 -0.48
CA SER A 76 25.77 -2.02 -1.01
C SER A 76 26.15 -3.46 -1.37
N TYR A 77 25.81 -4.43 -0.53
CA TYR A 77 26.04 -5.85 -0.81
C TYR A 77 25.27 -6.35 -2.03
N LEU A 78 23.96 -6.07 -2.12
CA LEU A 78 23.14 -6.50 -3.26
C LEU A 78 23.58 -5.83 -4.55
N THR A 79 23.98 -4.56 -4.51
CA THR A 79 24.49 -3.82 -5.67
C THR A 79 25.81 -4.43 -6.15
N ALA A 80 26.72 -4.76 -5.23
CA ALA A 80 27.97 -5.44 -5.58
C ALA A 80 27.71 -6.81 -6.24
N LYS A 81 26.76 -7.59 -5.70
CA LYS A 81 26.34 -8.88 -6.30
C LYS A 81 25.69 -8.71 -7.66
N TYR A 82 24.87 -7.68 -7.84
CA TYR A 82 24.24 -7.35 -9.12
C TYR A 82 25.29 -7.00 -10.18
N ASN A 83 26.21 -6.09 -9.87
CA ASN A 83 27.28 -5.67 -10.79
C ASN A 83 28.22 -6.82 -11.14
N MET A 84 28.52 -7.71 -10.18
CA MET A 84 29.28 -8.93 -10.45
C MET A 84 28.56 -9.82 -11.48
N GLY A 85 27.24 -9.98 -11.33
CA GLY A 85 26.42 -10.73 -12.29
C GLY A 85 26.40 -10.08 -13.68
N GLU A 86 26.35 -8.75 -13.77
CA GLU A 86 26.43 -8.04 -15.05
C GLU A 86 27.78 -8.22 -15.74
N ARG A 87 28.90 -8.15 -14.99
CA ARG A 87 30.24 -8.39 -15.53
C ARG A 87 30.42 -9.80 -16.08
N ILE A 88 29.79 -10.79 -15.45
CA ILE A 88 29.84 -12.20 -15.86
C ILE A 88 28.79 -12.49 -16.97
N GLY A 89 27.88 -11.54 -17.24
CA GLY A 89 26.78 -11.72 -18.19
C GLY A 89 25.66 -12.64 -17.69
N ARG A 90 25.69 -13.06 -16.42
CA ARG A 90 24.70 -13.96 -15.82
C ARG A 90 24.20 -13.37 -14.51
N LYS A 91 22.89 -13.08 -14.45
CA LYS A 91 22.23 -12.58 -13.24
C LYS A 91 22.47 -13.54 -12.07
N ALA A 92 22.84 -12.98 -10.91
CA ALA A 92 22.99 -13.75 -9.70
C ALA A 92 21.65 -14.37 -9.29
N ASP A 93 21.66 -15.66 -8.94
CA ASP A 93 20.47 -16.36 -8.50
C ASP A 93 20.02 -15.84 -7.11
N PRO A 94 18.81 -15.28 -6.96
CA PRO A 94 18.33 -14.73 -5.70
C PRO A 94 18.35 -15.73 -4.52
N GLU A 95 18.18 -17.03 -4.79
CA GLU A 95 18.19 -18.06 -3.75
C GLU A 95 19.59 -18.32 -3.20
N ARG A 96 20.57 -18.36 -4.12
CA ARG A 96 21.98 -18.43 -3.77
C ARG A 96 22.42 -17.18 -3.01
N VAL A 97 22.01 -15.99 -3.45
CA VAL A 97 22.33 -14.73 -2.76
C VAL A 97 21.72 -14.71 -1.36
N ALA A 98 20.49 -15.18 -1.16
CA ALA A 98 19.90 -15.30 0.18
C ALA A 98 20.73 -16.19 1.11
N SER A 99 21.20 -17.34 0.60
CA SER A 99 22.03 -18.27 1.37
C SER A 99 23.42 -17.70 1.69
N GLU A 100 24.03 -17.03 0.71
CA GLU A 100 25.30 -16.32 0.87
C GLU A 100 25.18 -15.16 1.87
N MET A 101 24.05 -14.45 1.87
CA MET A 101 23.78 -13.36 2.81
C MET A 101 23.74 -13.86 4.27
N ARG A 102 23.16 -15.05 4.51
CA ARG A 102 23.15 -15.67 5.86
C ARG A 102 24.54 -16.08 6.36
N SER A 103 25.44 -16.39 5.43
CA SER A 103 26.80 -16.89 5.71
C SER A 103 27.88 -15.82 5.50
N ALA A 104 27.49 -14.61 5.09
CA ALA A 104 28.42 -13.53 4.78
C ALA A 104 29.17 -13.10 6.03
N LYS A 105 30.50 -13.08 5.95
CA LYS A 105 31.39 -12.61 7.01
C LYS A 105 32.03 -11.29 6.62
N ASN A 106 32.30 -10.47 7.63
CA ASN A 106 33.06 -9.24 7.47
C ASN A 106 34.56 -9.50 7.66
N GLU A 107 35.39 -8.47 7.46
CA GLU A 107 36.86 -8.56 7.61
C GLU A 107 37.30 -9.03 9.01
N LYS A 108 36.51 -8.73 10.04
CA LYS A 108 36.71 -9.21 11.42
C LYS A 108 36.24 -10.66 11.66
N SER A 109 35.92 -11.42 10.61
CA SER A 109 35.34 -12.77 10.66
C SER A 109 33.98 -12.91 11.36
N GLU A 110 33.34 -11.81 11.75
CA GLU A 110 31.99 -11.78 12.30
C GLU A 110 30.92 -11.83 11.20
N ARG A 111 29.69 -12.24 11.56
CA ARG A 111 28.55 -12.22 10.62
C ARG A 111 28.28 -10.78 10.17
N ARG A 112 28.24 -10.55 8.85
CA ARG A 112 28.02 -9.22 8.27
C ARG A 112 26.59 -8.70 8.48
N PHE A 113 25.61 -9.60 8.56
CA PHE A 113 24.20 -9.26 8.70
C PHE A 113 23.58 -9.92 9.93
N LYS A 114 22.72 -9.18 10.62
CA LYS A 114 21.90 -9.73 11.70
C LYS A 114 20.72 -10.54 11.15
N ARG A 115 20.08 -11.35 11.99
CA ARG A 115 18.97 -12.22 11.57
C ARG A 115 17.78 -11.41 11.04
N GLU A 116 17.52 -10.26 11.65
CA GLU A 116 16.41 -9.37 11.29
C GLU A 116 16.63 -8.69 9.93
N GLU A 117 17.88 -8.64 9.48
CA GLU A 117 18.30 -8.04 8.22
C GLU A 117 18.33 -9.05 7.07
N TRP A 118 18.08 -10.33 7.33
CA TRP A 118 18.09 -11.36 6.30
C TRP A 118 16.93 -11.18 5.34
N LEU A 119 17.25 -11.12 4.05
CA LEU A 119 16.24 -11.02 3.01
C LEU A 119 15.82 -12.39 2.49
N SER A 120 14.55 -12.48 2.10
CA SER A 120 14.01 -13.61 1.37
C SER A 120 14.45 -13.57 -0.10
N LYS A 121 14.37 -14.74 -0.76
CA LYS A 121 14.54 -14.87 -2.21
C LYS A 121 13.67 -13.87 -2.98
N THR A 122 12.42 -13.66 -2.55
CA THR A 122 11.47 -12.77 -3.22
C THR A 122 11.85 -11.29 -3.07
N GLN A 123 12.33 -10.89 -1.89
CA GLN A 123 12.83 -9.52 -1.66
C GLN A 123 14.06 -9.22 -2.52
N ILE A 124 15.01 -10.15 -2.59
CA ILE A 124 16.22 -10.01 -3.41
C ILE A 124 15.87 -9.97 -4.90
N ALA A 125 14.98 -10.84 -5.36
CA ALA A 125 14.51 -10.84 -6.74
C ALA A 125 13.84 -9.51 -7.12
N GLY A 126 13.00 -8.96 -6.23
CA GLY A 126 12.36 -7.66 -6.42
C GLY A 126 13.38 -6.51 -6.50
N PHE A 127 14.43 -6.55 -5.68
CA PHE A 127 15.51 -5.58 -5.74
C PHE A 127 16.21 -5.61 -7.11
N PHE A 128 16.61 -6.80 -7.59
CA PHE A 128 17.27 -6.94 -8.90
C PHE A 128 16.39 -6.54 -10.08
N PHE A 129 15.08 -6.77 -9.98
CA PHE A 129 14.15 -6.31 -11.01
C PHE A 129 14.06 -4.78 -11.04
N THR A 130 14.03 -4.16 -9.85
CA THR A 130 13.95 -2.69 -9.71
C THR A 130 15.23 -2.02 -10.21
N THR A 131 16.41 -2.52 -9.81
CA THR A 131 17.70 -1.99 -10.29
C THR A 131 17.85 -2.13 -11.80
N PHE A 132 17.45 -3.28 -12.35
CA PHE A 132 17.45 -3.50 -13.80
C PHE A 132 16.49 -2.55 -14.53
N CYS A 133 15.27 -2.37 -14.03
CA CYS A 133 14.32 -1.42 -14.61
C CYS A 133 14.85 0.01 -14.54
N HIS A 134 15.48 0.40 -13.44
CA HIS A 134 16.10 1.70 -13.27
C HIS A 134 17.23 1.92 -14.28
N ALA A 135 18.14 0.95 -14.41
CA ALA A 135 19.22 0.98 -15.41
C ALA A 135 18.67 1.11 -16.84
N LYS A 136 17.62 0.36 -17.19
CA LYS A 136 16.97 0.47 -18.50
C LYS A 136 16.29 1.81 -18.76
N LYS A 137 15.76 2.47 -17.72
CA LYS A 137 15.17 3.80 -17.86
C LYS A 137 16.26 4.84 -18.19
N ILE A 138 17.41 4.77 -17.51
CA ILE A 138 18.55 5.67 -17.76
C ILE A 138 19.04 5.55 -19.21
N LEU A 139 19.28 4.32 -19.68
CA LEU A 139 19.73 4.09 -21.06
C LEU A 139 18.73 4.57 -22.11
N LYS A 140 17.43 4.49 -21.82
CA LYS A 140 16.39 4.99 -22.72
C LYS A 140 16.33 6.52 -22.74
N SER A 141 16.52 7.19 -21.61
CA SER A 141 16.55 8.66 -21.57
C SER A 141 17.77 9.22 -22.31
N GLU A 142 18.91 8.54 -22.25
CA GLU A 142 20.13 8.97 -22.96
C GLU A 142 20.06 8.78 -24.49
N PHE A 143 19.23 7.84 -24.97
CA PHE A 143 19.10 7.54 -26.40
C PHE A 143 18.03 8.40 -27.10
N PHE A 144 17.14 9.04 -26.36
CA PHE A 144 16.05 9.88 -26.88
C PHE A 144 16.32 11.38 -26.72
N GLN A 145 17.58 11.75 -26.55
CA GLN A 145 18.07 13.12 -26.41
C GLN A 145 18.95 13.47 -27.60
#